data_AF-A0A0F8YG07-F1
#
_entry.id   AF-A0A0F8YG07-F1
#
_cell.length_a   1.000
_cell.length_b   1.000
_cell.length_c   1.000
_cell.angle_alpha   90.00
_cell.angle_beta   90.00
_cell.angle_gamma   90.00
#
_symmetry.space_group_name_H-M   'P 1'
#
loop_
_entity.id
_entity.type
_entity.pdbx_description
1 polymer ?
#
loop_
_entity_poly.entity_id
_entity_poly.type
_entity_poly.pdbx_seq_one_letter_code
_entity_poly.pdbx_strand_id
1 'polypeptide(L)'
;EPKKGTVMRRRGVWAMNTLTVLLAATHLAAWIPPVHAGDADELKIKRQEVFEFAARPSITRRGDRVTISFATKGYCDATVAVENAQGKIVRHLASGLLGPNAPQPFRKNSKKQTIIWDGKDDGGKHLDQKDTLTVRVSLGLQPRFEKTLFWSPHKRQSWNTPIISAAKEGVYVLTDGWTAALLQLFDHEGNYVRTIYPFSSDKVEKVKGLAWHTFVDDGRRLPIKPNYYQNTLLTSGDFSGFTFDPKADRYRTVVGGIGRTKAGKAAWKHHAATAMAARGGRIALAHLRLNRLAADGTSGGMNLQGPATSLRGRRGWIPILDFRNKGRRDTLFEV
;
A
#
# COMPACT_ATOMS: atom_id res chain seq x y z
N GLU A 1 42.50 -58.40 -31.07
CA GLU A 1 43.29 -57.46 -31.89
C GLU A 1 42.40 -56.32 -32.36
N PRO A 2 42.90 -55.10 -32.68
CA PRO A 2 43.82 -54.18 -31.97
C PRO A 2 43.00 -53.19 -31.09
N LYS A 3 43.44 -52.44 -30.06
CA LYS A 3 44.63 -51.63 -29.68
C LYS A 3 44.79 -50.26 -30.39
N LYS A 4 44.81 -49.21 -29.53
CA LYS A 4 45.44 -47.87 -29.66
C LYS A 4 44.65 -46.83 -30.49
N GLY A 5 44.62 -45.54 -30.17
CA GLY A 5 45.34 -44.77 -29.16
C GLY A 5 44.99 -43.28 -29.23
N THR A 6 45.29 -42.59 -28.14
CA THR A 6 45.19 -41.15 -27.86
C THR A 6 46.13 -40.28 -28.72
N VAL A 7 45.87 -38.96 -28.74
CA VAL A 7 46.79 -37.78 -28.79
C VAL A 7 46.36 -36.80 -29.91
N MET A 8 45.73 -35.64 -29.62
CA MET A 8 46.21 -34.34 -29.07
C MET A 8 46.85 -33.38 -30.12
N ARG A 9 46.23 -32.18 -30.25
CA ARG A 9 46.80 -30.85 -30.64
C ARG A 9 47.32 -30.73 -32.10
N ARG A 10 47.22 -29.60 -32.83
CA ARG A 10 47.18 -28.16 -32.53
C ARG A 10 46.78 -27.38 -33.81
N ARG A 11 45.99 -26.32 -33.62
CA ARG A 11 46.05 -24.94 -34.20
C ARG A 11 46.72 -24.65 -35.56
N GLY A 12 46.01 -23.88 -36.39
CA GLY A 12 46.54 -22.96 -37.42
C GLY A 12 45.53 -22.76 -38.57
N VAL A 13 44.67 -21.71 -38.61
CA VAL A 13 44.91 -20.32 -39.10
C VAL A 13 44.46 -20.14 -40.57
N TRP A 14 43.41 -19.32 -40.72
CA TRP A 14 43.03 -18.40 -41.82
C TRP A 14 42.52 -18.92 -43.16
N ALA A 15 41.26 -18.60 -43.47
CA ALA A 15 40.89 -17.89 -44.70
C ALA A 15 39.52 -17.21 -44.54
N MET A 16 39.50 -15.90 -44.80
CA MET A 16 38.34 -15.04 -44.93
C MET A 16 37.35 -15.59 -45.95
N ASN A 17 36.05 -15.43 -45.70
CA ASN A 17 35.14 -15.08 -46.78
C ASN A 17 33.99 -14.21 -46.25
N THR A 18 33.97 -13.02 -46.85
CA THR A 18 32.99 -11.95 -46.82
C THR A 18 31.57 -12.43 -47.12
N LEU A 19 30.61 -12.08 -46.26
CA LEU A 19 29.23 -11.89 -46.68
C LEU A 19 28.58 -10.77 -45.86
N THR A 20 28.63 -9.57 -46.43
CA THR A 20 27.95 -8.38 -45.93
C THR A 20 26.46 -8.50 -46.25
N VAL A 21 25.64 -8.84 -45.26
CA VAL A 21 24.18 -8.73 -45.35
C VAL A 21 23.79 -7.36 -44.78
N LEU A 22 23.44 -6.44 -45.68
CA LEU A 22 22.81 -5.16 -45.34
C LEU A 22 21.41 -5.43 -44.76
N LEU A 23 21.26 -5.37 -43.43
CA LEU A 23 19.96 -5.20 -42.79
C LEU A 23 19.71 -3.71 -42.61
N ALA A 24 19.00 -3.11 -43.57
CA ALA A 24 18.45 -1.76 -43.43
C ALA A 24 17.31 -1.82 -42.40
N ALA A 25 17.63 -1.53 -41.14
CA ALA A 25 16.66 -1.34 -40.07
C ALA A 25 15.90 -0.02 -40.34
N THR A 26 14.68 -0.15 -40.85
CA THR A 26 13.68 0.92 -40.88
C THR A 26 13.28 1.27 -39.45
N HIS A 27 13.98 2.22 -38.84
CA HIS A 27 13.52 2.92 -37.65
C HIS A 27 12.36 3.84 -38.02
N LEU A 28 11.16 3.29 -38.18
CA LEU A 28 9.93 4.04 -37.92
C LEU A 28 9.83 4.19 -36.40
N ALA A 29 10.50 5.21 -35.87
CA ALA A 29 10.18 5.77 -34.58
C ALA A 29 8.76 6.35 -34.70
N ALA A 30 7.77 5.56 -34.31
CA ALA A 30 6.44 6.08 -34.04
C ALA A 30 6.59 7.08 -32.90
N TRP A 31 6.61 8.36 -33.28
CA TRP A 31 6.52 9.47 -32.35
C TRP A 31 5.10 9.41 -31.77
N ILE A 32 4.94 8.68 -30.67
CA ILE A 32 3.72 8.73 -29.87
C ILE A 32 3.85 10.03 -29.07
N PRO A 33 3.11 11.10 -29.41
CA PRO A 33 3.11 12.29 -28.58
C PRO A 33 2.68 11.89 -27.16
N PRO A 34 3.31 12.46 -26.11
CA PRO A 34 2.83 12.27 -24.76
C PRO A 34 1.37 12.72 -24.72
N VAL A 35 0.46 11.77 -24.47
CA VAL A 35 -0.93 12.07 -24.17
C VAL A 35 -0.92 12.87 -22.88
N HIS A 36 -0.94 14.19 -23.02
CA HIS A 36 -1.13 15.09 -21.91
C HIS A 36 -2.54 14.84 -21.39
N ALA A 37 -2.71 14.75 -20.07
CA ALA A 37 -4.00 14.60 -19.41
C ALA A 37 -4.99 15.77 -19.66
N GLY A 38 -4.65 16.72 -20.55
CA GLY A 38 -5.48 17.86 -20.95
C GLY A 38 -6.60 17.51 -21.94
N ASP A 39 -6.42 16.47 -22.77
CA ASP A 39 -7.28 16.21 -23.94
C ASP A 39 -8.51 15.32 -23.66
N ALA A 40 -8.78 14.97 -22.41
CA ALA A 40 -10.03 14.29 -22.03
C ALA A 40 -11.22 15.28 -21.94
N ASP A 41 -11.34 16.21 -22.89
CA ASP A 41 -12.38 17.24 -22.89
C ASP A 41 -13.80 16.64 -23.04
N GLU A 42 -13.89 15.46 -23.64
CA GLU A 42 -15.11 14.66 -23.79
C GLU A 42 -15.61 14.06 -22.46
N LEU A 43 -14.72 13.84 -21.47
CA LEU A 43 -15.10 13.29 -20.16
C LEU A 43 -15.50 14.38 -19.14
N LYS A 44 -15.40 15.66 -19.51
CA LYS A 44 -15.78 16.77 -18.64
C LYS A 44 -17.26 17.08 -18.85
N ILE A 45 -18.11 16.68 -17.90
CA ILE A 45 -19.40 17.37 -17.76
C ILE A 45 -19.05 18.85 -17.49
N LYS A 46 -19.35 19.72 -18.46
CA LYS A 46 -18.91 21.13 -18.44
C LYS A 46 -19.67 21.88 -17.34
N ARG A 47 -19.08 21.98 -16.15
CA ARG A 47 -19.54 22.86 -15.08
C ARG A 47 -19.46 24.31 -15.57
N GLN A 48 -20.44 25.12 -15.21
CA GLN A 48 -20.33 26.57 -15.36
C GLN A 48 -19.44 27.10 -14.24
N GLU A 49 -18.42 27.90 -14.58
CA GLU A 49 -17.51 28.52 -13.60
C GLU A 49 -18.13 29.75 -12.91
N VAL A 50 -19.40 29.62 -12.52
CA VAL A 50 -20.17 30.65 -11.80
C VAL A 50 -20.63 30.06 -10.47
N PHE A 51 -19.85 30.31 -9.43
CA PHE A 51 -20.02 29.71 -8.09
C PHE A 51 -20.67 30.68 -7.10
N GLU A 52 -21.82 31.23 -7.48
CA GLU A 52 -22.52 32.23 -6.69
C GLU A 52 -23.98 31.82 -6.42
N PHE A 53 -24.48 32.23 -5.26
CA PHE A 53 -25.88 32.09 -4.94
C PHE A 53 -26.71 33.17 -5.66
N ALA A 54 -27.72 32.74 -6.41
CA ALA A 54 -28.82 33.61 -6.85
C ALA A 54 -29.80 33.87 -5.69
N ALA A 55 -29.95 32.90 -4.78
CA ALA A 55 -30.64 33.06 -3.50
C ALA A 55 -29.84 32.35 -2.41
N ARG A 56 -29.54 33.06 -1.32
CA ARG A 56 -28.79 32.50 -0.19
C ARG A 56 -29.53 31.28 0.40
N PRO A 57 -28.81 30.30 0.96
CA PRO A 57 -29.43 29.19 1.67
C PRO A 57 -30.38 29.68 2.76
N SER A 58 -31.54 29.03 2.84
CA SER A 58 -32.57 29.28 3.83
C SER A 58 -33.06 27.97 4.39
N ILE A 59 -33.53 28.01 5.64
CA ILE A 59 -33.97 26.82 6.37
C ILE A 59 -35.39 27.06 6.88
N THR A 60 -36.24 26.06 6.77
CA THR A 60 -37.55 26.02 7.43
C THR A 60 -37.67 24.70 8.16
N ARG A 61 -38.06 24.75 9.44
CA ARG A 61 -38.26 23.55 10.26
C ARG A 61 -39.76 23.35 10.51
N ARG A 62 -40.22 22.11 10.33
CA ARG A 62 -41.58 21.67 10.67
C ARG A 62 -41.48 20.35 11.44
N GLY A 63 -41.53 20.42 12.76
CA GLY A 63 -41.22 19.29 13.64
C GLY A 63 -39.78 18.83 13.46
N ASP A 64 -39.59 17.55 13.12
CA ASP A 64 -38.28 16.95 12.84
C ASP A 64 -37.82 17.12 11.39
N ARG A 65 -38.69 17.60 10.51
CA ARG A 65 -38.35 17.82 9.10
C ARG A 65 -37.73 19.20 8.91
N VAL A 66 -36.52 19.23 8.38
CA VAL A 66 -35.79 20.47 8.04
C VAL A 66 -35.73 20.59 6.52
N THR A 67 -36.29 21.67 5.99
CA THR A 67 -36.25 21.99 4.56
C THR A 67 -35.18 23.04 4.31
N ILE A 68 -34.26 22.73 3.42
CA ILE A 68 -33.12 23.59 3.05
C ILE A 68 -33.32 24.01 1.60
N SER A 69 -33.44 25.30 1.34
CA SER A 69 -33.67 25.84 0.01
C SER A 69 -32.58 26.83 -0.37
N PHE A 70 -32.06 26.73 -1.59
CA PHE A 70 -31.06 27.66 -2.13
C PHE A 70 -31.21 27.77 -3.65
N ALA A 71 -30.63 28.81 -4.25
CA ALA A 71 -30.54 28.92 -5.70
C ALA A 71 -29.16 29.36 -6.16
N THR A 72 -28.66 28.76 -7.23
CA THR A 72 -27.35 29.07 -7.83
C THR A 72 -27.50 29.97 -9.07
N LYS A 73 -26.48 30.76 -9.40
CA LYS A 73 -26.44 31.51 -10.67
C LYS A 73 -26.11 30.60 -11.86
N GLY A 74 -25.24 29.62 -11.66
CA GLY A 74 -24.81 28.66 -12.68
C GLY A 74 -25.19 27.20 -12.38
N TYR A 75 -25.09 26.35 -13.40
CA TYR A 75 -25.04 24.90 -13.24
C TYR A 75 -23.64 24.49 -12.81
N CYS A 76 -23.39 24.59 -11.51
CA CYS A 76 -22.15 24.22 -10.84
C CYS A 76 -22.38 23.08 -9.87
N ASP A 77 -21.30 22.53 -9.33
CA ASP A 77 -21.36 21.53 -8.30
C ASP A 77 -21.64 22.13 -6.93
N ALA A 78 -22.43 21.40 -6.15
CA ALA A 78 -22.91 21.83 -4.84
C ALA A 78 -22.82 20.68 -3.83
N THR A 79 -22.51 21.01 -2.58
CA THR A 79 -22.64 20.10 -1.44
C THR A 79 -23.52 20.74 -0.38
N VAL A 80 -24.39 19.94 0.23
CA VAL A 80 -25.17 20.30 1.41
C VAL A 80 -24.80 19.33 2.53
N ALA A 81 -24.35 19.86 3.66
CA ALA A 81 -23.96 19.10 4.85
C ALA A 81 -24.46 19.77 6.12
N VAL A 82 -24.57 19.00 7.19
CA VAL A 82 -24.88 19.49 8.55
C VAL A 82 -23.62 19.35 9.40
N GLU A 83 -23.29 20.41 10.13
CA GLU A 83 -22.10 20.50 10.96
C GLU A 83 -22.47 20.77 12.41
N ASN A 84 -21.65 20.28 13.34
CA ASN A 84 -21.73 20.66 14.74
C ASN A 84 -21.01 22.00 15.02
N ALA A 85 -21.05 22.47 16.26
CA ALA A 85 -20.40 23.71 16.69
C ALA A 85 -18.87 23.74 16.47
N GLN A 86 -18.22 22.59 16.30
CA GLN A 86 -16.79 22.47 16.02
C GLN A 86 -16.47 22.39 14.51
N GLY A 87 -17.48 22.53 13.64
CA GLY A 87 -17.33 22.42 12.18
C GLY A 87 -17.15 20.98 11.68
N LYS A 88 -17.38 19.96 12.53
CA LYS A 88 -17.37 18.57 12.09
C LYS A 88 -18.68 18.25 11.38
N ILE A 89 -18.60 17.70 10.18
CA ILE A 89 -19.77 17.19 9.45
C ILE A 89 -20.35 15.99 10.21
N VAL A 90 -21.62 16.09 10.55
CA VAL A 90 -22.41 15.03 11.22
C VAL A 90 -23.39 14.36 10.26
N ARG A 91 -23.71 15.00 9.14
CA ARG A 91 -24.59 14.46 8.09
C ARG A 91 -24.22 15.02 6.73
N HIS A 92 -24.06 14.14 5.74
CA HIS A 92 -23.98 14.51 4.33
C HIS A 92 -25.38 14.38 3.71
N LEU A 93 -25.91 15.46 3.11
CA LEU A 93 -27.27 15.48 2.57
C LEU A 93 -27.31 15.34 1.04
N ALA A 94 -26.43 16.05 0.35
CA ALA A 94 -26.35 16.02 -1.11
C ALA A 94 -24.96 16.46 -1.58
N SER A 95 -24.44 15.87 -2.66
CA SER A 95 -23.22 16.33 -3.30
C SER A 95 -23.22 15.97 -4.79
N GLY A 96 -22.82 16.91 -5.65
CA GLY A 96 -22.65 16.67 -7.08
C GLY A 96 -22.94 17.87 -7.97
N LEU A 97 -22.86 17.65 -9.28
CA LEU A 97 -23.01 18.68 -10.31
C LEU A 97 -24.49 18.97 -10.63
N LEU A 98 -24.93 20.22 -10.49
CA LEU A 98 -26.28 20.63 -10.91
C LEU A 98 -26.38 20.67 -12.44
N GLY A 99 -27.57 20.39 -12.97
CA GLY A 99 -27.82 20.35 -14.41
C GLY A 99 -28.69 19.15 -14.83
N PRO A 100 -28.61 18.72 -16.10
CA PRO A 100 -29.41 17.61 -16.61
C PRO A 100 -29.20 16.29 -15.88
N ASN A 101 -27.96 16.04 -15.44
CA ASN A 101 -27.55 14.81 -14.76
C ASN A 101 -27.35 15.00 -13.25
N ALA A 102 -28.03 15.99 -12.65
CA ALA A 102 -27.90 16.21 -11.21
C ALA A 102 -28.25 14.94 -10.42
N PRO A 103 -27.39 14.51 -9.47
CA PRO A 103 -27.68 13.35 -8.65
C PRO A 103 -28.79 13.66 -7.64
N GLN A 104 -29.56 12.65 -7.27
CA GLN A 104 -30.50 12.80 -6.15
C GLN A 104 -29.73 13.17 -4.87
N PRO A 105 -30.31 13.98 -3.97
CA PRO A 105 -31.66 14.57 -4.02
C PRO A 105 -31.77 15.89 -4.80
N PHE A 106 -30.75 16.32 -5.54
CA PHE A 106 -30.87 17.54 -6.34
C PHE A 106 -31.90 17.39 -7.46
N ARG A 107 -32.67 18.46 -7.68
CA ARG A 107 -33.61 18.56 -8.79
C ARG A 107 -32.82 18.77 -10.08
N LYS A 108 -32.95 17.83 -11.01
CA LYS A 108 -32.39 17.92 -12.37
C LYS A 108 -32.90 19.16 -13.10
N ASN A 109 -32.05 19.70 -13.97
CA ASN A 109 -32.34 20.88 -14.80
C ASN A 109 -32.88 22.08 -14.01
N SER A 110 -32.46 22.24 -12.75
CA SER A 110 -32.86 23.37 -11.94
C SER A 110 -31.66 23.99 -11.23
N LYS A 111 -31.65 25.32 -11.18
CA LYS A 111 -30.76 26.09 -10.32
C LYS A 111 -31.36 26.34 -8.94
N LYS A 112 -32.67 26.11 -8.77
CA LYS A 112 -33.40 26.22 -7.51
C LYS A 112 -33.51 24.85 -6.88
N GLN A 113 -32.85 24.67 -5.74
CA GLN A 113 -32.73 23.39 -5.07
C GLN A 113 -33.49 23.40 -3.75
N THR A 114 -34.04 22.25 -3.37
CA THR A 114 -34.69 22.05 -2.08
C THR A 114 -34.35 20.66 -1.59
N ILE A 115 -33.68 20.60 -0.44
CA ILE A 115 -33.24 19.37 0.21
C ILE A 115 -34.02 19.21 1.50
N ILE A 116 -34.48 18.00 1.77
CA ILE A 116 -35.20 17.67 3.00
C ILE A 116 -34.28 16.82 3.86
N TRP A 117 -34.09 17.24 5.10
CA TRP A 117 -33.38 16.51 6.12
C TRP A 117 -34.36 16.02 7.20
N ASP A 118 -34.15 14.79 7.64
CA ASP A 118 -34.95 14.04 8.61
C ASP A 118 -34.45 14.19 10.06
N GLY A 119 -33.43 15.02 10.28
CA GLY A 119 -32.84 15.21 11.61
C GLY A 119 -31.89 14.11 12.05
N LYS A 120 -31.46 13.21 11.15
CA LYS A 120 -30.53 12.10 11.46
C LYS A 120 -29.10 12.38 11.03
N ASP A 121 -28.15 11.74 11.70
CA ASP A 121 -26.74 11.69 11.29
C ASP A 121 -26.49 10.66 10.17
N ASP A 122 -25.23 10.54 9.72
CA ASP A 122 -24.85 9.57 8.69
C ASP A 122 -25.03 8.10 9.11
N GLY A 123 -25.05 7.81 10.42
CA GLY A 123 -25.37 6.49 10.97
C GLY A 123 -26.87 6.21 11.08
N GLY A 124 -27.73 7.19 10.75
CA GLY A 124 -29.18 7.06 10.88
C GLY A 124 -29.71 7.31 12.29
N LYS A 125 -28.89 7.81 13.22
CA LYS A 125 -29.32 8.18 14.58
C LYS A 125 -29.91 9.59 14.58
N HIS A 126 -31.01 9.80 15.29
CA HIS A 126 -31.58 11.14 15.47
C HIS A 126 -30.64 12.05 16.28
N LEU A 127 -30.51 13.30 15.83
CA LEU A 127 -29.80 14.35 16.54
C LEU A 127 -30.78 15.16 17.37
N ASP A 128 -30.59 15.18 18.69
CA ASP A 128 -31.50 15.85 19.63
C ASP A 128 -31.30 17.37 19.63
N GLN A 129 -30.04 17.82 19.71
CA GLN A 129 -29.67 19.23 19.77
C GLN A 129 -29.53 19.86 18.38
N LYS A 130 -30.64 19.92 17.62
CA LYS A 130 -30.62 20.46 16.24
C LYS A 130 -30.30 21.96 16.18
N ASP A 131 -30.63 22.70 17.23
CA ASP A 131 -30.48 24.16 17.26
C ASP A 131 -29.01 24.61 17.41
N THR A 132 -28.11 23.69 17.77
CA THR A 132 -26.66 23.94 17.81
C THR A 132 -25.95 23.55 16.51
N LEU A 133 -26.70 23.09 15.50
CA LEU A 133 -26.16 22.61 14.24
C LEU A 133 -26.27 23.67 13.15
N THR A 134 -25.30 23.66 12.25
CA THR A 134 -25.25 24.54 11.09
C THR A 134 -25.46 23.74 9.81
N VAL A 135 -26.36 24.19 8.94
CA VAL A 135 -26.43 23.67 7.56
C VAL A 135 -25.45 24.47 6.71
N ARG A 136 -24.46 23.80 6.13
CA ARG A 136 -23.54 24.37 5.16
C ARG A 136 -23.95 23.98 3.75
N VAL A 137 -24.11 24.99 2.90
CA VAL A 137 -24.23 24.83 1.45
C VAL A 137 -22.98 25.40 0.80
N SER A 138 -22.27 24.59 0.02
CA SER A 138 -21.04 24.99 -0.68
C SER A 138 -21.23 24.82 -2.18
N LEU A 139 -20.70 25.75 -2.98
CA LEU A 139 -20.71 25.72 -4.44
C LEU A 139 -19.26 25.68 -4.95
N GLY A 140 -19.02 25.04 -6.10
CA GLY A 140 -17.68 25.01 -6.73
C GLY A 140 -16.66 24.22 -5.92
N LEU A 141 -16.96 22.95 -5.67
CA LEU A 141 -16.11 22.04 -4.90
C LEU A 141 -14.75 21.88 -5.58
N GLN A 142 -13.72 21.90 -4.75
CA GLN A 142 -12.35 21.64 -5.16
C GLN A 142 -11.87 20.38 -4.44
N PRO A 143 -11.47 19.33 -5.16
CA PRO A 143 -10.86 18.17 -4.53
C PRO A 143 -9.58 18.62 -3.84
N ARG A 144 -9.45 18.29 -2.55
CA ARG A 144 -8.23 18.45 -1.77
C ARG A 144 -7.83 17.09 -1.25
N PHE A 145 -6.53 16.83 -1.20
CA PHE A 145 -6.03 15.66 -0.51
C PHE A 145 -6.37 15.80 0.98
N GLU A 146 -7.21 14.89 1.50
CA GLU A 146 -7.47 14.82 2.93
C GLU A 146 -6.59 13.73 3.54
N LYS A 147 -6.84 12.46 3.19
CA LYS A 147 -6.17 11.29 3.76
C LYS A 147 -6.15 10.15 2.75
N THR A 148 -5.18 9.24 2.89
CA THR A 148 -5.13 8.02 2.08
C THR A 148 -6.17 6.99 2.57
N LEU A 149 -6.47 6.00 1.71
CA LEU A 149 -7.12 4.78 2.18
C LEU A 149 -6.24 4.14 3.28
N PHE A 150 -6.87 3.56 4.30
CA PHE A 150 -6.20 2.98 5.47
C PHE A 150 -5.31 3.96 6.27
N TRP A 151 -5.59 5.27 6.25
CA TRP A 151 -4.82 6.27 7.02
C TRP A 151 -4.85 6.06 8.54
N SER A 152 -5.95 5.49 9.07
CA SER A 152 -6.12 5.28 10.50
C SER A 152 -5.29 4.06 10.93
N PRO A 153 -4.47 4.18 11.99
CA PRO A 153 -3.64 3.07 12.47
C PRO A 153 -4.47 1.89 12.99
N HIS A 154 -5.74 2.14 13.35
CA HIS A 154 -6.67 1.09 13.80
C HIS A 154 -7.30 0.30 12.64
N LYS A 155 -7.04 0.69 11.38
CA LYS A 155 -7.52 -0.05 10.21
C LYS A 155 -6.42 -0.94 9.66
N ARG A 156 -6.76 -2.21 9.41
CA ARG A 156 -5.81 -3.19 8.85
C ARG A 156 -5.95 -3.26 7.34
N GLN A 157 -4.81 -3.28 6.66
CA GLN A 157 -4.71 -3.42 5.20
C GLN A 157 -4.79 -4.88 4.70
N SER A 158 -4.72 -5.86 5.61
CA SER A 158 -4.60 -7.28 5.25
C SER A 158 -5.72 -8.15 5.79
N TRP A 159 -6.02 -9.22 5.05
CA TRP A 159 -6.94 -10.29 5.42
C TRP A 159 -6.29 -11.31 6.36
N ASN A 160 -4.96 -11.34 6.45
CA ASN A 160 -4.25 -12.22 7.37
C ASN A 160 -4.54 -11.84 8.83
N THR A 161 -4.54 -12.84 9.71
CA THR A 161 -4.54 -12.62 11.17
C THR A 161 -3.25 -11.89 11.55
N PRO A 162 -3.33 -10.77 12.31
CA PRO A 162 -2.13 -10.07 12.73
C PRO A 162 -1.30 -10.94 13.68
N ILE A 163 0.02 -10.77 13.62
CA ILE A 163 0.94 -11.34 14.62
C ILE A 163 1.11 -10.29 15.70
N ILE A 164 0.84 -10.68 16.95
CA ILE A 164 0.92 -9.77 18.09
C ILE A 164 1.96 -10.25 19.10
N SER A 165 2.60 -9.31 19.79
CA SER A 165 3.53 -9.60 20.88
C SER A 165 3.43 -8.51 21.93
N ALA A 166 3.06 -8.89 23.15
CA ALA A 166 3.04 -7.98 24.29
C ALA A 166 4.46 -7.68 24.77
N ALA A 167 4.67 -6.45 25.21
CA ALA A 167 5.90 -5.95 25.79
C ALA A 167 5.58 -4.99 26.94
N LYS A 168 6.60 -4.52 27.66
CA LYS A 168 6.41 -3.61 28.80
C LYS A 168 5.71 -2.32 28.37
N GLU A 169 6.10 -1.80 27.20
CA GLU A 169 5.63 -0.55 26.60
C GLU A 169 4.28 -0.64 25.89
N GLY A 170 3.69 -1.84 25.75
CA GLY A 170 2.42 -2.04 25.06
C GLY A 170 2.41 -3.29 24.19
N VAL A 171 1.65 -3.26 23.09
CA VAL A 171 1.48 -4.39 22.17
C VAL A 171 2.01 -4.05 20.78
N TYR A 172 2.95 -4.86 20.32
CA TYR A 172 3.40 -4.85 18.93
C TYR A 172 2.42 -5.62 18.06
N VAL A 173 1.98 -5.01 16.97
CA VAL A 173 1.05 -5.60 16.00
C VAL A 173 1.69 -5.55 14.62
N LEU A 174 2.00 -6.73 14.08
CA LEU A 174 2.41 -6.89 12.69
C LEU A 174 1.20 -7.28 11.85
N THR A 175 0.85 -6.44 10.90
CA THR A 175 -0.03 -6.79 9.80
C THR A 175 0.79 -6.98 8.54
N ASP A 176 0.69 -8.15 7.91
CA ASP A 176 1.31 -8.42 6.62
C ASP A 176 0.25 -8.90 5.63
N GLY A 177 0.43 -8.57 4.35
CA GLY A 177 -0.50 -8.90 3.29
C GLY A 177 0.16 -8.80 1.92
N TRP A 178 -0.66 -8.73 0.87
CA TRP A 178 -0.16 -8.73 -0.51
C TRP A 178 0.79 -7.57 -0.82
N THR A 179 0.55 -6.40 -0.24
CA THR A 179 1.16 -5.15 -0.69
C THR A 179 2.18 -4.59 0.29
N ALA A 180 1.98 -4.72 1.60
CA ALA A 180 2.94 -4.19 2.57
C ALA A 180 2.83 -4.92 3.92
N ALA A 181 3.95 -4.96 4.62
CA ALA A 181 4.00 -5.25 6.04
C ALA A 181 3.97 -3.93 6.83
N LEU A 182 3.26 -3.91 7.94
CA LEU A 182 3.14 -2.77 8.85
C LEU A 182 3.26 -3.29 10.28
N LEU A 183 4.33 -2.88 10.96
CA LEU A 183 4.58 -3.18 12.37
C LEU A 183 4.35 -1.91 13.18
N GLN A 184 3.39 -1.95 14.09
CA GLN A 184 3.01 -0.81 14.92
C GLN A 184 3.06 -1.18 16.39
N LEU A 185 3.25 -0.16 17.23
CA LEU A 185 3.13 -0.26 18.68
C LEU A 185 1.85 0.47 19.10
N PHE A 186 1.04 -0.21 19.89
CA PHE A 186 -0.08 0.36 20.62
C PHE A 186 0.22 0.30 22.12
N ASP A 187 -0.28 1.24 22.91
CA ASP A 187 -0.21 1.16 24.37
C ASP A 187 -1.19 0.11 24.91
N HIS A 188 -1.25 -0.06 26.23
CA HIS A 188 -2.11 -1.07 26.87
C HIS A 188 -3.59 -0.70 26.77
N GLU A 189 -3.90 0.57 26.52
CA GLU A 189 -5.24 1.11 26.27
C GLU A 189 -5.67 1.00 24.80
N GLY A 190 -4.77 0.56 23.90
CA GLY A 190 -5.04 0.40 22.48
C GLY A 190 -4.90 1.70 21.66
N ASN A 191 -4.31 2.76 22.22
CA ASN A 191 -3.94 3.94 21.48
C ASN A 191 -2.71 3.67 20.63
N TYR A 192 -2.70 4.21 19.41
CA TYR A 192 -1.53 4.12 18.54
C TYR A 192 -0.38 4.96 19.11
N VAL A 193 0.76 4.32 19.33
CA VAL A 193 1.98 4.99 19.82
C VAL A 193 2.87 5.37 18.64
N ARG A 194 3.20 4.40 17.76
CA ARG A 194 4.06 4.63 16.58
C ARG A 194 4.07 3.47 15.60
N THR A 195 4.52 3.77 14.38
CA THR A 195 4.90 2.79 13.38
C THR A 195 6.40 2.49 13.51
N ILE A 196 6.73 1.20 13.61
CA ILE A 196 8.11 0.68 13.68
C ILE A 196 8.60 0.31 12.28
N TYR A 197 7.72 -0.33 11.49
CA TYR A 197 7.96 -0.69 10.10
C TYR A 197 6.73 -0.32 9.26
N PRO A 198 6.84 0.35 8.10
CA PRO A 198 8.08 0.70 7.40
C PRO A 198 8.97 1.65 8.21
N PHE A 199 10.28 1.55 7.97
CA PHE A 199 11.24 2.42 8.65
C PHE A 199 10.98 3.87 8.28
N SER A 200 11.01 4.74 9.28
CA SER A 200 10.93 6.18 9.06
C SER A 200 12.12 6.67 8.22
N SER A 201 11.91 7.67 7.37
CA SER A 201 12.94 8.18 6.45
C SER A 201 14.17 8.73 7.19
N ASP A 202 14.01 9.31 8.37
CA ASP A 202 15.08 9.79 9.25
C ASP A 202 15.85 8.66 9.98
N LYS A 203 15.33 7.43 9.92
CA LYS A 203 15.89 6.25 10.61
C LYS A 203 16.45 5.21 9.67
N VAL A 204 16.10 5.26 8.39
CA VAL A 204 16.44 4.21 7.42
C VAL A 204 17.96 4.02 7.27
N GLU A 205 18.75 5.09 7.34
CA GLU A 205 20.21 5.02 7.34
C GLU A 205 20.80 4.32 8.59
N LYS A 206 20.06 4.33 9.71
CA LYS A 206 20.45 3.68 10.97
C LYS A 206 20.05 2.19 10.99
N VAL A 207 19.40 1.69 9.94
CA VAL A 207 19.07 0.27 9.78
C VAL A 207 20.26 -0.44 9.14
N LYS A 208 21.00 -1.22 9.94
CA LYS A 208 22.16 -1.96 9.42
C LYS A 208 21.73 -3.14 8.56
N GLY A 209 22.47 -3.40 7.50
CA GLY A 209 22.23 -4.55 6.61
C GLY A 209 21.17 -4.32 5.54
N LEU A 210 20.72 -3.08 5.32
CA LEU A 210 19.98 -2.71 4.11
C LEU A 210 20.91 -2.70 2.89
N ALA A 211 20.39 -3.13 1.74
CA ALA A 211 21.02 -2.93 0.44
C ALA A 211 20.68 -1.53 -0.09
N TRP A 212 21.63 -0.87 -0.76
CA TRP A 212 21.49 0.51 -1.22
C TRP A 212 21.86 0.64 -2.69
N HIS A 213 21.12 1.47 -3.42
CA HIS A 213 21.43 1.81 -4.81
C HIS A 213 21.42 3.31 -5.00
N THR A 214 22.38 3.82 -5.77
CA THR A 214 22.38 5.19 -6.27
C THR A 214 21.69 5.19 -7.63
N PHE A 215 20.52 5.79 -7.71
CA PHE A 215 19.73 5.89 -8.93
C PHE A 215 20.37 6.91 -9.87
N VAL A 216 20.62 6.51 -11.12
CA VAL A 216 21.36 7.35 -12.09
C VAL A 216 20.57 8.57 -12.55
N ASP A 217 19.24 8.52 -12.50
CA ASP A 217 18.36 9.57 -13.01
C ASP A 217 18.40 10.84 -12.15
N ASP A 218 18.48 10.69 -10.82
CA ASP A 218 18.42 11.79 -9.86
C ASP A 218 19.57 11.77 -8.82
N GLY A 219 20.49 10.83 -8.93
CA GLY A 219 21.63 10.67 -8.01
C GLY A 219 21.23 10.22 -6.59
N ARG A 220 19.96 9.93 -6.32
CA ARG A 220 19.52 9.59 -4.96
C ARG A 220 19.98 8.19 -4.58
N ARG A 221 20.53 8.08 -3.37
CA ARG A 221 20.88 6.80 -2.76
C ARG A 221 19.73 6.31 -1.88
N LEU A 222 19.04 5.26 -2.30
CA LEU A 222 17.87 4.72 -1.61
C LEU A 222 18.04 3.24 -1.26
N PRO A 223 17.41 2.76 -0.18
CA PRO A 223 17.45 1.36 0.17
C PRO A 223 16.60 0.57 -0.82
N ILE A 224 17.11 -0.57 -1.22
CA ILE A 224 16.46 -1.39 -2.22
C ILE A 224 15.68 -2.51 -1.55
N LYS A 225 14.44 -2.69 -2.01
CA LYS A 225 13.53 -3.70 -1.51
C LYS A 225 13.89 -5.05 -2.14
N PRO A 226 14.27 -6.07 -1.34
CA PRO A 226 14.84 -7.32 -1.85
C PRO A 226 13.82 -8.25 -2.52
N ASN A 227 12.57 -7.82 -2.72
CA ASN A 227 11.56 -8.69 -3.28
C ASN A 227 11.10 -8.27 -4.67
N TYR A 228 10.54 -9.22 -5.39
CA TYR A 228 10.05 -9.04 -6.76
C TYR A 228 9.04 -7.88 -6.88
N TYR A 229 8.10 -7.78 -5.94
CA TYR A 229 7.11 -6.70 -5.91
C TYR A 229 7.66 -5.35 -5.44
N GLN A 230 8.92 -5.29 -5.01
CA GLN A 230 9.56 -4.11 -4.44
C GLN A 230 8.65 -3.39 -3.44
N ASN A 231 8.10 -4.16 -2.50
CA ASN A 231 7.05 -3.68 -1.59
C ASN A 231 7.43 -3.79 -0.10
N THR A 232 8.56 -4.41 0.24
CA THR A 232 9.06 -4.49 1.62
C THR A 232 10.60 -4.50 1.67
N LEU A 233 11.18 -3.93 2.72
CA LEU A 233 12.60 -4.02 3.08
C LEU A 233 12.89 -5.20 4.01
N LEU A 234 11.85 -5.92 4.48
CA LEU A 234 12.01 -7.10 5.33
C LEU A 234 12.58 -8.28 4.53
N THR A 235 13.45 -9.04 5.18
CA THR A 235 14.20 -10.19 4.66
C THR A 235 13.93 -11.49 5.45
N SER A 236 12.86 -11.56 6.23
CA SER A 236 12.46 -12.79 6.94
C SER A 236 11.47 -13.64 6.14
N GLY A 237 10.61 -13.00 5.34
CA GLY A 237 9.42 -13.58 4.73
C GLY A 237 9.64 -14.41 3.46
N ASP A 238 8.55 -14.86 2.84
CA ASP A 238 8.54 -15.63 1.58
C ASP A 238 9.31 -14.94 0.45
N PHE A 239 9.36 -13.62 0.52
CA PHE A 239 9.96 -12.71 -0.44
C PHE A 239 11.45 -12.43 -0.22
N SER A 240 12.01 -12.87 0.90
CA SER A 240 13.39 -12.56 1.29
C SER A 240 14.47 -13.28 0.50
N GLY A 241 14.09 -14.34 -0.23
CA GLY A 241 15.03 -15.42 -0.51
C GLY A 241 16.04 -15.20 -1.64
N PHE A 242 15.92 -14.22 -2.54
CA PHE A 242 16.45 -14.47 -3.89
C PHE A 242 17.21 -13.38 -4.63
N THR A 243 17.45 -12.21 -4.05
CA THR A 243 17.81 -11.11 -4.94
C THR A 243 19.18 -10.51 -4.57
N PHE A 244 19.49 -9.95 -3.40
CA PHE A 244 20.77 -9.21 -3.26
C PHE A 244 21.99 -10.10 -2.97
N ASP A 245 23.01 -10.09 -3.85
CA ASP A 245 24.34 -10.64 -3.60
C ASP A 245 25.27 -9.53 -3.13
N PRO A 246 25.55 -9.42 -1.82
CA PRO A 246 26.37 -8.35 -1.29
C PRO A 246 27.83 -8.43 -1.73
N LYS A 247 28.32 -9.59 -2.20
CA LYS A 247 29.68 -9.71 -2.74
C LYS A 247 29.78 -9.17 -4.17
N ALA A 248 28.67 -9.23 -4.90
CA ALA A 248 28.60 -8.79 -6.30
C ALA A 248 27.89 -7.44 -6.45
N ASP A 249 27.51 -6.81 -5.33
CA ASP A 249 26.74 -5.57 -5.23
C ASP A 249 25.57 -5.49 -6.23
N ARG A 250 24.87 -6.61 -6.41
CA ARG A 250 23.84 -6.72 -7.43
C ARG A 250 22.74 -7.66 -7.02
N TYR A 251 21.60 -7.46 -7.65
CA TYR A 251 20.52 -8.42 -7.59
C TYR A 251 20.84 -9.65 -8.46
N ARG A 252 21.11 -10.80 -7.83
CA ARG A 252 21.35 -12.12 -8.43
C ARG A 252 20.22 -12.57 -9.35
N THR A 253 19.00 -12.06 -9.20
CA THR A 253 17.91 -12.23 -10.17
C THR A 253 16.73 -11.32 -9.82
N VAL A 254 16.24 -10.54 -10.79
CA VAL A 254 14.89 -9.92 -10.77
C VAL A 254 13.82 -10.94 -11.19
N VAL A 255 14.25 -12.14 -11.61
CA VAL A 255 13.36 -13.27 -11.87
C VAL A 255 12.83 -13.74 -10.51
N GLY A 256 11.64 -13.25 -10.17
CA GLY A 256 10.93 -13.62 -8.96
C GLY A 256 10.94 -15.13 -8.78
N GLY A 257 11.12 -15.57 -7.54
CA GLY A 257 10.90 -16.94 -7.12
C GLY A 257 9.45 -17.43 -7.29
N ILE A 258 8.67 -16.88 -8.22
CA ILE A 258 7.44 -17.50 -8.71
C ILE A 258 7.78 -18.85 -9.38
N GLY A 259 9.00 -19.01 -9.92
CA GLY A 259 9.41 -20.14 -10.76
C GLY A 259 10.05 -21.36 -10.10
N ARG A 260 10.23 -21.44 -8.76
CA ARG A 260 10.84 -22.63 -8.12
C ARG A 260 9.95 -23.39 -7.14
N THR A 261 8.82 -22.83 -6.74
CA THR A 261 7.66 -23.69 -6.47
C THR A 261 7.08 -24.05 -7.82
N LYS A 262 6.80 -25.33 -8.11
CA LYS A 262 6.05 -25.79 -9.31
C LYS A 262 4.61 -25.24 -9.40
N ALA A 263 4.34 -24.07 -8.82
CA ALA A 263 3.05 -23.47 -8.71
C ALA A 263 3.21 -21.96 -8.80
N GLY A 264 2.93 -21.40 -9.98
CA GLY A 264 2.48 -20.00 -10.13
C GLY A 264 1.20 -19.68 -9.34
N LYS A 265 0.75 -20.59 -8.45
CA LYS A 265 -0.35 -20.45 -7.49
C LYS A 265 0.13 -20.13 -6.06
N ALA A 266 1.44 -20.15 -5.77
CA ALA A 266 1.98 -19.81 -4.44
C ALA A 266 2.24 -18.30 -4.25
N ALA A 267 2.14 -17.50 -5.31
CA ALA A 267 2.37 -16.04 -5.29
C ALA A 267 1.19 -15.23 -4.70
N TRP A 268 0.32 -15.85 -3.90
CA TRP A 268 -0.91 -15.23 -3.38
C TRP A 268 -1.01 -15.26 -1.84
N LYS A 269 -0.09 -15.95 -1.16
CA LYS A 269 -0.04 -16.00 0.31
C LYS A 269 1.37 -15.63 0.72
N HIS A 270 1.54 -14.40 1.16
CA HIS A 270 2.84 -13.85 1.46
C HIS A 270 2.89 -13.38 2.90
N HIS A 271 3.86 -13.90 3.63
CA HIS A 271 4.11 -13.54 4.99
C HIS A 271 5.48 -12.88 5.10
N ALA A 272 5.52 -11.71 5.74
CA ALA A 272 6.77 -11.09 6.17
C ALA A 272 7.34 -11.85 7.36
N ALA A 273 6.48 -12.38 8.23
CA ALA A 273 6.84 -13.21 9.36
C ALA A 273 5.72 -14.22 9.63
N THR A 274 6.05 -15.33 10.28
CA THR A 274 5.06 -16.26 10.85
C THR A 274 5.07 -16.25 12.38
N ALA A 275 6.10 -15.65 12.99
CA ALA A 275 6.19 -15.44 14.42
C ALA A 275 6.90 -14.12 14.74
N MET A 276 6.56 -13.53 15.89
CA MET A 276 7.19 -12.33 16.44
C MET A 276 7.49 -12.54 17.93
N ALA A 277 8.66 -12.07 18.36
CA ALA A 277 8.99 -11.93 19.77
C ALA A 277 9.48 -10.51 20.04
N ALA A 278 8.99 -9.88 21.11
CA ALA A 278 9.43 -8.56 21.57
C ALA A 278 9.92 -8.62 23.02
N ARG A 279 11.12 -8.10 23.30
CA ARG A 279 11.68 -8.03 24.65
C ARG A 279 12.72 -6.92 24.75
N GLY A 280 12.64 -6.09 25.80
CA GLY A 280 13.65 -5.07 26.10
C GLY A 280 13.90 -4.10 24.94
N GLY A 281 12.84 -3.65 24.26
CA GLY A 281 12.94 -2.76 23.09
C GLY A 281 13.51 -3.43 21.83
N ARG A 282 13.68 -4.76 21.81
CA ARG A 282 14.09 -5.55 20.64
C ARG A 282 12.92 -6.34 20.11
N ILE A 283 12.84 -6.43 18.78
CA ILE A 283 11.79 -7.15 18.08
C ILE A 283 12.45 -8.12 17.10
N ALA A 284 12.04 -9.37 17.16
CA ALA A 284 12.46 -10.46 16.30
C ALA A 284 11.29 -10.92 15.45
N LEU A 285 11.42 -10.88 14.13
CA LEU A 285 10.46 -11.44 13.19
C LEU A 285 11.04 -12.70 12.57
N ALA A 286 10.35 -13.84 12.68
CA ALA A 286 10.85 -15.11 12.19
C ALA A 286 9.94 -15.69 11.10
N HIS A 287 10.56 -16.15 10.02
CA HIS A 287 9.93 -17.04 9.03
C HIS A 287 11.00 -17.91 8.35
N LEU A 288 11.47 -17.57 7.14
CA LEU A 288 12.59 -18.26 6.49
C LEU A 288 13.93 -17.88 7.13
N ARG A 289 14.05 -16.59 7.47
CA ARG A 289 15.17 -16.01 8.22
C ARG A 289 14.64 -15.13 9.34
N LEU A 290 15.55 -14.75 10.23
CA LEU A 290 15.28 -13.77 11.27
C LEU A 290 15.42 -12.34 10.74
N ASN A 291 14.45 -11.47 11.04
CA ASN A 291 14.66 -10.02 11.04
C ASN A 291 14.76 -9.46 12.45
N ARG A 292 15.71 -8.54 12.67
CA ARG A 292 15.96 -7.88 13.94
C ARG A 292 15.64 -6.39 13.83
N LEU A 293 14.69 -5.92 14.62
CA LEU A 293 14.28 -4.53 14.72
C LEU A 293 14.38 -4.06 16.16
N ALA A 294 14.32 -2.74 16.35
CA ALA A 294 14.21 -2.11 17.65
C ALA A 294 12.92 -1.27 17.72
N ALA A 295 12.41 -1.10 18.95
CA ALA A 295 11.22 -0.31 19.28
C ALA A 295 11.32 1.17 18.86
N ASP A 296 12.53 1.65 18.60
CA ASP A 296 12.77 3.00 18.10
C ASP A 296 12.57 3.11 16.57
N GLY A 297 12.27 2.02 15.85
CA GLY A 297 12.14 2.04 14.39
C GLY A 297 13.47 1.91 13.66
N THR A 298 14.53 1.44 14.32
CA THR A 298 15.81 1.09 13.71
C THR A 298 16.05 -0.43 13.77
N SER A 299 17.27 -0.86 13.46
CA SER A 299 17.76 -2.22 13.72
C SER A 299 18.37 -2.41 15.13
N GLY A 300 18.42 -1.34 15.93
CA GLY A 300 19.10 -1.29 17.22
C GLY A 300 20.59 -1.65 17.13
N GLY A 301 21.24 -1.32 16.01
CA GLY A 301 22.66 -1.58 15.78
C GLY A 301 23.02 -3.01 15.40
N MET A 302 22.04 -3.90 15.21
CA MET A 302 22.24 -5.25 14.68
C MET A 302 21.96 -5.29 13.18
N ASN A 303 22.53 -6.24 12.45
CA ASN A 303 22.11 -6.47 11.06
C ASN A 303 20.62 -6.85 11.03
N LEU A 304 19.86 -6.18 10.16
CA LEU A 304 18.43 -6.41 9.95
C LEU A 304 18.19 -7.89 9.64
N GLN A 305 18.97 -8.49 8.75
CA GLN A 305 18.92 -9.91 8.45
C GLN A 305 19.78 -10.73 9.42
N GLY A 306 19.17 -11.72 10.06
CA GLY A 306 19.82 -12.71 10.91
C GLY A 306 19.97 -14.09 10.25
N PRO A 307 20.21 -15.15 11.05
CA PRO A 307 20.35 -16.52 10.56
C PRO A 307 19.05 -17.06 9.94
N ALA A 308 19.16 -18.20 9.25
CA ALA A 308 17.99 -18.95 8.80
C ALA A 308 17.22 -19.50 10.01
N THR A 309 15.89 -19.47 9.92
CA THR A 309 14.96 -19.98 10.96
C THR A 309 14.09 -21.13 10.44
N SER A 310 14.36 -21.59 9.22
CA SER A 310 13.67 -22.70 8.57
C SER A 310 14.70 -23.65 7.92
N LEU A 311 14.35 -24.94 7.82
CA LEU A 311 15.15 -25.95 7.11
C LEU A 311 14.62 -26.09 5.69
N ARG A 312 15.50 -26.33 4.72
CA ARG A 312 15.09 -26.59 3.34
C ARG A 312 14.94 -28.10 3.11
N GLY A 313 13.71 -28.60 3.01
CA GLY A 313 13.42 -29.97 2.61
C GLY A 313 13.43 -30.18 1.09
N ARG A 314 13.44 -31.46 0.65
CA ARG A 314 13.43 -31.85 -0.78
C ARG A 314 12.21 -31.34 -1.58
N ARG A 315 11.12 -30.95 -0.91
CA ARG A 315 9.89 -30.41 -1.51
C ARG A 315 9.65 -28.92 -1.24
N GLY A 316 10.57 -28.21 -0.56
CA GLY A 316 10.40 -26.81 -0.19
C GLY A 316 10.95 -26.50 1.21
N TRP A 317 10.76 -25.26 1.70
CA TRP A 317 11.15 -24.88 3.05
C TRP A 317 10.16 -25.44 4.09
N ILE A 318 10.69 -26.01 5.18
CA ILE A 318 9.97 -26.52 6.34
C ILE A 318 10.35 -25.63 7.53
N PRO A 319 9.40 -24.91 8.15
CA PRO A 319 9.68 -24.13 9.36
C PRO A 319 10.21 -25.04 10.46
N ILE A 320 11.24 -24.59 11.21
CA ILE A 320 11.75 -25.35 12.38
C ILE A 320 10.73 -25.30 13.54
N LEU A 321 9.84 -24.31 13.51
CA LEU A 321 8.77 -24.10 14.48
C LEU A 321 7.42 -24.07 13.73
N ASP A 322 6.92 -25.23 13.33
CA ASP A 322 5.53 -25.36 12.85
C ASP A 322 4.68 -26.02 13.94
N PHE A 323 3.95 -25.21 14.71
CA PHE A 323 2.99 -25.69 15.71
C PHE A 323 1.65 -26.14 15.09
N ARG A 324 1.54 -26.25 13.75
CA ARG A 324 0.34 -26.81 13.12
C ARG A 324 0.37 -28.32 13.26
N ASN A 325 -0.26 -28.77 14.35
CA ASN A 325 -0.67 -30.14 14.60
C ASN A 325 -1.40 -30.72 13.37
N LYS A 326 -0.65 -31.44 12.52
CA LYS A 326 -1.18 -32.35 11.51
C LYS A 326 -0.67 -33.74 11.81
N GLY A 327 -1.31 -34.40 12.78
CA GLY A 327 -1.65 -35.81 12.71
C GLY A 327 -0.53 -36.80 12.35
N ARG A 328 0.71 -36.56 12.77
CA ARG A 328 1.74 -37.61 12.82
C ARG A 328 2.30 -37.65 14.23
N ARG A 329 1.86 -38.68 14.95
CA ARG A 329 2.58 -39.23 16.10
C ARG A 329 3.98 -39.62 15.62
N ASP A 330 4.91 -39.58 16.55
CA ASP A 330 6.29 -40.07 16.43
C ASP A 330 7.31 -39.02 15.96
N THR A 331 7.63 -38.08 16.86
CA THR A 331 9.01 -37.86 17.32
C THR A 331 9.00 -36.90 18.51
N LEU A 332 9.04 -37.49 19.70
CA LEU A 332 9.44 -36.84 20.94
C LEU A 332 10.93 -36.47 20.83
N PHE A 333 11.28 -35.22 21.13
CA PHE A 333 12.58 -34.89 21.70
C PHE A 333 12.30 -34.13 22.98
N GLU A 334 12.65 -34.75 24.11
CA GLU A 334 12.68 -34.16 25.44
C GLU A 334 13.85 -33.17 25.58
N VAL A 335 13.52 -32.07 26.27
CA VAL A 335 14.32 -30.98 26.91
C VAL A 335 15.43 -30.31 26.11
#